data_AF-A0A542EWI4-F1
#
_entry.id   AF-A0A542EWI4-F1
#
_cell.length_a   1.000
_cell.length_b   1.000
_cell.length_c   1.000
_cell.angle_alpha   90.00
_cell.angle_beta   90.00
_cell.angle_gamma   90.00
#
_symmetry.space_group_name_H-M   'P 1'
#
loop_
_entity.id
_entity.type
_entity.pdbx_description
1 polymer ?
#
loop_
_entity_poly.entity_id
_entity_poly.type
_entity_poly.pdbx_seq_one_letter_code
_entity_poly.pdbx_strand_id
1 'polypeptide(L)'
;MSQPMDNRTVTANQARSEYVAKCNEIVEIELVLVFLDQSIASSLNRAEPVVAISNDATAVYASEAFWQLLDLYREACDRRLDLYAARDYAYAVWKSASPTESGEVTAIDAYVSTPINNR
;
A
#
# COMPACT_ATOMS: atom_id res chain seq x y z
N MET A 1 -12.36 -14.11 -25.93
CA MET A 1 -11.04 -14.74 -26.07
C MET A 1 -10.29 -14.45 -24.78
N SER A 2 -10.35 -15.37 -23.81
CA SER A 2 -9.72 -15.23 -22.50
C SER A 2 -8.21 -15.37 -22.68
N GLN A 3 -7.42 -14.39 -22.25
CA GLN A 3 -5.97 -14.54 -22.20
C GLN A 3 -5.61 -15.72 -21.29
N PRO A 4 -4.62 -16.55 -21.66
CA PRO A 4 -4.10 -17.55 -20.72
C PRO A 4 -3.50 -16.78 -19.55
N MET A 5 -4.12 -16.87 -18.37
CA MET A 5 -3.41 -16.52 -17.14
C MET A 5 -2.35 -17.60 -16.95
N ASP A 6 -1.09 -17.22 -17.17
CA ASP A 6 0.04 -18.06 -16.84
C ASP A 6 -0.10 -18.50 -15.38
N ASN A 7 -0.24 -19.82 -15.17
CA ASN A 7 -0.17 -20.42 -13.84
C ASN A 7 1.24 -20.18 -13.32
N ARG A 8 1.45 -19.03 -12.65
CA ARG A 8 2.72 -18.71 -12.02
C ARG A 8 2.87 -19.62 -10.81
N THR A 9 3.59 -20.71 -11.00
CA THR A 9 4.03 -21.59 -9.92
C THR A 9 5.09 -20.89 -9.08
N VAL A 10 4.70 -20.46 -7.87
CA VAL A 10 5.58 -19.75 -6.90
C VAL A 10 5.92 -20.71 -5.76
N THR A 11 7.21 -20.84 -5.42
CA THR A 11 7.65 -21.66 -4.28
C THR A 11 7.31 -20.97 -2.95
N ALA A 12 7.21 -21.72 -1.85
CA ALA A 12 6.92 -21.15 -0.53
C ALA A 12 7.95 -20.08 -0.11
N ASN A 13 9.23 -20.27 -0.46
CA ASN A 13 10.30 -19.32 -0.18
C ASN A 13 10.16 -18.04 -1.01
N GLN A 14 9.78 -18.15 -2.28
CA GLN A 14 9.54 -16.98 -3.13
C GLN A 14 8.35 -16.18 -2.61
N ALA A 15 7.23 -16.84 -2.30
CA ALA A 15 6.05 -16.19 -1.71
C ALA A 15 6.35 -15.49 -0.38
N ARG A 16 7.17 -16.11 0.49
CA ARG A 16 7.64 -15.49 1.73
C ARG A 16 8.45 -14.22 1.46
N SER A 17 9.34 -14.25 0.47
CA SER A 17 10.15 -13.09 0.11
C SER A 17 9.28 -11.94 -0.42
N GLU A 18 8.27 -12.23 -1.24
CA GLU A 18 7.30 -11.25 -1.74
C GLU A 18 6.47 -10.66 -0.60
N TYR A 19 6.01 -11.48 0.35
CA TYR A 19 5.32 -10.98 1.56
C TYR A 19 6.20 -10.02 2.37
N VAL A 20 7.45 -10.38 2.63
CA VAL A 20 8.38 -9.52 3.38
C VAL A 20 8.67 -8.22 2.63
N ALA A 21 8.85 -8.29 1.30
CA ALA A 21 9.03 -7.10 0.47
C ALA A 21 7.83 -6.15 0.57
N LYS A 22 6.60 -6.68 0.52
CA LYS A 22 5.38 -5.87 0.69
C LYS A 22 5.26 -5.26 2.07
N CYS A 23 5.65 -5.98 3.13
CA CYS A 23 5.72 -5.40 4.48
C CYS A 23 6.71 -4.23 4.56
N ASN A 24 7.87 -4.33 3.92
CA ASN A 24 8.84 -3.23 3.89
C ASN A 24 8.32 -2.03 3.10
N GLU A 25 7.72 -2.25 1.93
CA GLU A 25 7.07 -1.19 1.14
C GLU A 25 5.97 -0.47 1.93
N ILE A 26 5.22 -1.20 2.78
CA ILE A 26 4.21 -0.61 3.67
C ILE A 26 4.86 0.32 4.71
N VAL A 27 5.96 -0.09 5.34
CA VAL A 27 6.67 0.76 6.30
C VAL A 27 7.17 2.04 5.63
N GLU A 28 7.72 1.93 4.42
CA GLU A 28 8.18 3.08 3.65
C GLU A 28 7.05 4.06 3.29
N ILE A 29 5.91 3.56 2.80
CA ILE A 29 4.79 4.43 2.44
C ILE A 29 4.15 5.09 3.68
N GLU A 30 4.14 4.40 4.82
CA GLU A 30 3.67 4.99 6.09
C GLU A 30 4.57 6.14 6.55
N LEU A 31 5.89 6.01 6.40
CA LEU A 31 6.83 7.12 6.67
C LEU A 31 6.60 8.31 5.73
N VAL A 32 6.34 8.05 4.45
CA VAL A 32 6.02 9.09 3.47
C VAL A 32 4.74 9.83 3.85
N LEU A 33 3.69 9.11 4.27
CA LEU A 33 2.43 9.73 4.71
C LEU A 33 2.64 10.65 5.92
N VAL A 34 3.42 10.22 6.91
CA VAL A 34 3.75 11.06 8.08
C VAL A 34 4.50 12.34 7.64
N PHE A 35 5.44 12.21 6.71
CA PHE A 35 6.17 13.36 6.17
C PHE A 35 5.26 14.32 5.41
N LEU A 36 4.33 13.80 4.60
CA LEU A 36 3.36 14.61 3.87
C LEU A 36 2.40 15.34 4.81
N ASP A 37 1.89 14.68 5.85
CA ASP A 37 1.07 15.33 6.89
C ASP A 37 1.80 16.50 7.55
N GLN A 38 3.07 16.32 7.92
CA GLN A 38 3.90 17.38 8.48
C GLN A 38 4.13 18.52 7.49
N SER A 39 4.35 18.20 6.22
CA SER A 39 4.59 19.18 5.16
C SER A 39 3.33 20.01 4.86
N ILE A 40 2.16 19.37 4.82
CA ILE A 40 0.86 20.01 4.66
C ILE A 40 0.62 20.98 5.83
N ALA A 41 0.77 20.51 7.07
CA ALA A 41 0.59 21.35 8.26
C ALA A 41 1.56 22.55 8.28
N SER A 42 2.83 22.32 7.93
CA SER A 42 3.85 23.37 7.84
C SER A 42 3.53 24.40 6.75
N SER A 43 2.99 23.98 5.61
CA SER A 43 2.63 24.88 4.52
C SER A 43 1.43 25.77 4.87
N LEU A 44 0.47 25.27 5.65
CA LEU A 44 -0.64 26.07 6.19
C LEU A 44 -0.15 27.12 7.19
N ASN A 45 0.83 26.79 8.03
CA ASN A 45 1.41 27.75 8.99
C ASN A 45 2.18 28.90 8.32
N ARG A 46 2.65 28.72 7.08
CA ARG A 46 3.35 29.75 6.29
C ARG A 46 2.44 30.57 5.40
N ALA A 47 1.20 30.14 5.22
CA ALA A 47 0.26 30.85 4.37
C ALA A 47 -0.21 32.12 5.08
N GLU A 48 0.14 33.28 4.52
CA GLU A 48 -0.23 34.57 5.07
C GLU A 48 -1.76 34.77 5.04
N PRO A 49 -2.37 35.36 6.08
CA PRO A 49 -3.78 35.68 6.08
C PRO A 49 -4.06 36.77 5.03
N VAL A 50 -4.90 36.47 4.04
CA VAL A 50 -5.14 37.36 2.88
C VAL A 50 -6.08 38.51 3.25
N VAL A 51 -7.06 38.23 4.11
CA VAL A 51 -8.02 39.24 4.57
C VAL A 51 -8.47 38.86 5.97
N ALA A 52 -8.23 39.74 6.94
CA ALA A 52 -8.97 39.74 8.20
C ALA A 52 -10.32 40.42 7.93
N ILE A 53 -11.31 39.66 7.43
CA ILE A 53 -12.68 40.18 7.33
C ILE A 53 -13.20 40.28 8.75
N SER A 54 -13.90 41.37 9.07
CA SER A 54 -14.29 41.81 10.41
C SER A 54 -15.28 40.91 11.17
N ASN A 55 -15.26 39.59 10.94
CA ASN A 55 -16.00 38.56 11.66
C ASN A 55 -15.14 37.28 11.72
N ASP A 56 -14.34 37.12 12.78
CA ASP A 56 -13.74 35.88 13.34
C ASP A 56 -13.19 34.76 12.43
N ALA A 57 -13.11 34.96 11.11
CA ALA A 57 -12.72 33.96 10.12
C ALA A 57 -11.51 34.46 9.35
N THR A 58 -10.34 33.90 9.67
CA THR A 58 -9.10 34.17 8.97
C THR A 58 -9.07 33.38 7.66
N ALA A 59 -9.18 34.07 6.52
CA ALA A 59 -8.97 33.44 5.22
C ALA A 59 -7.46 33.36 4.92
N VAL A 60 -6.97 32.15 4.64
CA VAL A 60 -5.55 31.85 4.42
C VAL A 60 -5.35 31.42 2.96
N TYR A 61 -4.36 31.98 2.27
CA TYR A 61 -4.06 31.61 0.87
C TYR A 61 -3.31 30.28 0.81
N ALA A 62 -3.97 29.22 0.34
CA ALA A 62 -3.27 28.00 -0.02
C ALA A 62 -2.51 28.21 -1.34
N SER A 63 -1.19 28.01 -1.31
CA SER A 63 -0.37 28.05 -2.53
C SER A 63 -0.60 26.80 -3.40
N GLU A 64 -0.24 26.86 -4.69
CA GLU A 64 -0.28 25.68 -5.59
C GLU A 64 0.50 24.47 -5.02
N ALA A 65 1.58 24.73 -4.28
CA ALA A 65 2.36 23.68 -3.63
C ALA A 65 1.55 22.94 -2.53
N PHE A 66 0.63 23.62 -1.84
CA PHE A 66 -0.26 22.98 -0.87
C PHE A 66 -1.19 21.96 -1.55
N TRP A 67 -1.79 22.33 -2.69
CA TRP A 67 -2.67 21.44 -3.43
C TRP A 67 -1.94 20.23 -3.98
N GLN A 68 -0.72 20.42 -4.49
CA GLN A 68 0.15 19.30 -4.91
C GLN A 68 0.48 18.35 -3.76
N LEU A 69 0.74 18.87 -2.56
CA LEU A 69 0.97 18.03 -1.38
C LEU A 69 -0.26 17.20 -1.00
N LEU A 70 -1.46 17.77 -1.12
CA LEU A 70 -2.72 17.04 -0.90
C LEU A 70 -2.94 15.93 -1.94
N ASP A 71 -2.66 16.20 -3.21
CA ASP A 71 -2.78 15.20 -4.27
C ASP A 71 -1.81 14.02 -4.03
N LEU A 72 -0.56 14.31 -3.69
CA LEU A 72 0.43 13.29 -3.33
C LEU A 72 0.03 12.50 -2.09
N TYR A 73 -0.58 13.15 -1.09
CA TYR A 73 -1.09 12.48 0.09
C TYR A 73 -2.21 11.48 -0.25
N ARG A 74 -3.14 11.89 -1.11
CA ARG A 74 -4.20 11.00 -1.60
C ARG A 74 -3.62 9.80 -2.35
N GLU A 75 -2.70 10.04 -3.28
CA GLU A 75 -2.06 8.96 -4.04
C GLU A 75 -1.30 7.98 -3.12
N ALA A 76 -0.59 8.49 -2.11
CA ALA A 76 0.08 7.66 -1.12
C ALA A 76 -0.91 6.83 -0.28
N CYS A 77 -2.09 7.37 0.04
CA CYS A 77 -3.14 6.64 0.74
C CYS A 77 -3.70 5.49 -0.11
N ASP A 78 -3.99 5.75 -1.39
CA ASP A 78 -4.47 4.73 -2.33
C ASP A 78 -3.42 3.63 -2.51
N ARG A 79 -2.15 4.03 -2.70
CA ARG A 79 -1.03 3.10 -2.81
C ARG A 79 -0.87 2.23 -1.56
N ARG A 80 -1.08 2.79 -0.37
CA ARG A 80 -1.03 2.02 0.89
C ARG A 80 -2.11 0.95 0.94
N LEU A 81 -3.34 1.25 0.49
CA LEU A 81 -4.43 0.26 0.42
C LEU A 81 -4.08 -0.88 -0.52
N ASP A 82 -3.53 -0.57 -1.71
CA ASP A 82 -3.07 -1.59 -2.66
C ASP A 82 -1.95 -2.47 -2.07
N LEU A 83 -1.03 -1.87 -1.32
CA LEU A 83 0.06 -2.59 -0.66
C LEU A 83 -0.45 -3.56 0.41
N TYR A 84 -1.45 -3.16 1.21
CA TYR A 84 -2.08 -4.08 2.17
C TYR A 84 -2.78 -5.25 1.47
N ALA A 85 -3.53 -4.98 0.39
CA ALA A 85 -4.15 -6.05 -0.40
C ALA A 85 -3.11 -7.01 -1.00
N ALA A 86 -2.01 -6.47 -1.53
CA ALA A 86 -0.91 -7.26 -2.07
C ALA A 86 -0.18 -8.08 -0.99
N ARG A 87 0.02 -7.51 0.21
CA ARG A 87 0.58 -8.21 1.37
C ARG A 87 -0.30 -9.40 1.76
N ASP A 88 -1.61 -9.19 1.89
CA ASP A 88 -2.53 -10.23 2.32
C ASP A 88 -2.63 -11.36 1.29
N TYR A 89 -2.58 -11.02 0.01
CA TYR A 89 -2.45 -11.99 -1.08
C TYR A 89 -1.14 -12.79 -0.97
N ALA A 90 0.00 -12.12 -0.84
CA ALA A 90 1.30 -12.80 -0.73
C ALA A 90 1.37 -13.72 0.50
N TYR A 91 0.76 -13.30 1.61
CA TYR A 91 0.65 -14.13 2.81
C TYR A 91 -0.19 -15.38 2.58
N ALA A 92 -1.36 -15.24 1.93
CA ALA A 92 -2.23 -16.37 1.60
C ALA A 92 -1.52 -17.37 0.68
N VAL A 93 -0.81 -16.89 -0.34
CA VAL A 93 0.00 -17.73 -1.23
C VAL A 93 1.08 -18.46 -0.44
N TRP A 94 1.84 -17.74 0.40
CA TRP A 94 2.89 -18.35 1.23
C TRP A 94 2.33 -19.43 2.17
N LYS A 95 1.20 -19.17 2.84
CA LYS A 95 0.53 -20.14 3.71
C LYS A 95 0.07 -21.38 2.95
N SER A 96 -0.48 -21.21 1.74
CA SER A 96 -0.93 -22.32 0.91
C SER A 96 0.21 -23.17 0.32
N ALA A 97 1.37 -22.55 0.09
CA ALA A 97 2.57 -23.25 -0.41
C ALA A 97 3.42 -23.86 0.71
N SER A 98 3.21 -23.43 1.97
CA SER A 98 3.94 -23.98 3.12
C SER A 98 3.35 -25.35 3.49
N PRO A 99 4.18 -26.41 3.65
CA PRO A 99 3.68 -27.70 4.13
C PRO A 99 3.07 -27.49 5.51
N THR A 100 1.79 -27.83 5.66
CA THR A 100 1.06 -27.75 6.92
C THR A 100 1.85 -28.41 8.05
N GLU A 101 1.81 -27.80 9.25
CA GLU A 101 2.36 -28.28 10.53
C GLU A 101 1.89 -29.71 10.95
N SER A 102 1.12 -30.40 10.11
CA SER A 102 0.76 -31.81 10.26
C SER A 102 1.79 -32.73 9.59
N GLY A 103 2.92 -32.92 10.26
CA GLY A 103 3.51 -34.25 10.48
C GLY A 103 3.99 -35.13 9.31
N GLU A 104 3.95 -34.72 8.04
CA GLU A 104 4.58 -35.51 6.97
C GLU A 104 5.56 -34.66 6.17
N VAL A 105 6.83 -34.78 6.57
CA VAL A 105 8.00 -34.33 5.84
C VAL A 105 8.05 -35.09 4.51
N THR A 106 7.47 -34.50 3.48
CA THR A 106 8.02 -34.61 2.13
C THR A 106 8.14 -33.19 1.60
N ALA A 107 9.38 -32.72 1.48
CA ALA A 107 9.73 -31.48 0.81
C ALA A 107 9.33 -31.61 -0.67
N ILE A 108 8.08 -31.29 -0.96
CA ILE A 108 7.58 -31.13 -2.31
C ILE A 108 7.07 -29.70 -2.33
N ASP A 109 7.77 -28.83 -3.07
CA ASP A 109 7.29 -27.49 -3.40
C ASP A 109 5.83 -27.62 -3.88
N ALA A 110 4.89 -27.23 -3.02
CA ALA A 110 3.49 -27.35 -3.30
C ALA A 110 3.13 -26.28 -4.35
N TYR A 111 2.98 -26.72 -5.59
CA TYR A 111 2.60 -25.90 -6.72
C TYR A 111 1.14 -25.43 -6.57
N VAL A 112 0.94 -24.21 -6.08
CA VAL A 112 -0.40 -23.63 -5.92
C VAL A 112 -0.82 -22.95 -7.24
N SER A 113 -1.85 -23.51 -7.89
CA SER A 113 -2.57 -22.83 -8.98
C SER A 113 -3.65 -21.94 -8.38
N THR A 114 -3.74 -20.69 -8.81
CA THR A 114 -4.79 -19.76 -8.35
C THR A 114 -6.18 -20.26 -8.77
N PRO A 115 -7.17 -20.31 -7.87
CA PRO A 115 -8.52 -20.73 -8.25
C PRO A 115 -9.16 -19.65 -9.14
N ILE A 116 -9.71 -20.11 -10.28
CA ILE A 116 -10.50 -19.29 -11.19
C ILE A 116 -11.76 -18.83 -10.46
N ASN A 117 -11.89 -17.52 -10.27
CA ASN A 117 -13.09 -16.91 -9.72
C ASN A 117 -14.21 -16.96 -10.77
N ASN A 118 -14.95 -18.07 -10.81
CA ASN A 118 -16.14 -18.19 -11.66
C ASN A 118 -17.30 -17.46 -10.96
N ARG A 119 -17.64 -16.29 -11.48
CA ARG A 119 -18.97 -15.68 -11.29
C ARG A 119 -20.04 -16.50 -12.01
#